data_AF-A0AA88GMS1-F1
#
_entry.id   AF-A0AA88GMS1-F1
#
_cell.length_a   1.000
_cell.length_b   1.000
_cell.length_c   1.000
_cell.angle_alpha   90.00
_cell.angle_beta   90.00
_cell.angle_gamma   90.00
#
_symmetry.space_group_name_H-M   'P 1'
#
loop_
_entity.id
_entity.type
_entity.pdbx_description
1 polymer ?
#
loop_
_entity_poly.entity_id
_entity_poly.type
_entity_poly.pdbx_seq_one_letter_code
_entity_poly.pdbx_strand_id
1 'polypeptide(L)'
;MFLPPNSIHHFAKRLSIVLLLVSVLFLWTPYIHSQQQPLVTLSNGAILQGKLTENNQVKAFLGIRYASDTSGANRWQLPQPYHIQRILLHSARCSEFW
;
A
#
# COMPACT_ATOMS: atom_id res chain seq x y z
N MET A 1 14.38 24.53 -51.82
CA MET A 1 15.44 23.55 -51.54
C MET A 1 14.76 22.21 -51.35
N PHE A 2 14.70 21.37 -52.40
CA PHE A 2 13.97 20.10 -52.37
C PHE A 2 14.90 19.00 -51.81
N LEU A 3 14.50 18.36 -50.72
CA LEU A 3 15.22 17.22 -50.15
C LEU A 3 15.08 16.02 -51.09
N PRO A 4 16.15 15.22 -51.31
CA PRO A 4 16.09 14.06 -52.19
C PRO A 4 15.10 13.00 -51.67
N PRO A 5 14.29 12.38 -52.54
CA PRO A 5 13.20 11.46 -52.16
C PRO A 5 13.66 10.26 -51.33
N ASN A 6 14.94 9.89 -51.46
CA ASN A 6 15.52 8.75 -50.76
C ASN A 6 15.72 9.03 -49.25
N SER A 7 15.80 10.30 -48.84
CA SER A 7 15.98 10.71 -47.44
C SER A 7 14.73 10.45 -46.59
N ILE A 8 13.55 10.63 -47.18
CA ILE A 8 12.26 10.52 -46.49
C ILE A 8 11.95 9.05 -46.14
N HIS A 9 12.30 8.11 -47.02
CA HIS A 9 12.15 6.68 -46.76
C HIS A 9 13.06 6.17 -45.64
N HIS A 10 14.30 6.66 -45.55
CA HIS A 10 15.21 6.30 -44.46
C HIS A 10 14.74 6.89 -43.13
N PHE A 11 14.22 8.11 -43.14
CA PHE A 11 13.63 8.76 -41.96
C PHE A 11 12.39 8.00 -41.45
N ALA A 12 11.46 7.66 -42.35
CA ALA A 12 10.24 6.91 -42.00
C ALA A 12 10.55 5.52 -41.42
N LYS A 13 11.55 4.81 -41.97
CA LYS A 13 11.99 3.50 -41.44
C LYS A 13 12.57 3.62 -40.03
N ARG A 14 13.40 4.64 -39.78
CA ARG A 14 13.98 4.89 -38.44
C ARG A 14 12.90 5.27 -37.43
N LEU A 15 11.94 6.10 -37.80
CA LEU A 15 10.81 6.48 -36.95
C LEU A 15 9.95 5.25 -36.58
N SER A 16 9.67 4.37 -37.55
CA SER A 16 8.91 3.14 -37.33
C SER A 16 9.60 2.19 -36.36
N ILE A 17 10.92 2.02 -36.48
CA ILE A 17 11.70 1.17 -35.55
C ILE A 17 11.67 1.73 -34.13
N VAL A 18 11.79 3.06 -33.96
CA VAL A 18 11.72 3.69 -32.64
C VAL A 18 10.33 3.52 -32.03
N LEU A 19 9.26 3.74 -32.80
CA LEU A 19 7.89 3.53 -32.33
C LEU A 19 7.64 2.07 -31.91
N LEU A 20 8.18 1.11 -32.65
CA LEU A 20 8.09 -0.30 -32.33
C LEU A 20 8.83 -0.63 -31.03
N LEU A 21 10.06 -0.13 -30.86
CA LEU A 21 10.83 -0.31 -29.62
C LEU A 21 10.12 0.30 -28.40
N VAL A 22 9.54 1.49 -28.55
CA VAL A 22 8.77 2.14 -27.48
C VAL A 22 7.55 1.29 -27.12
N SER A 23 6.82 0.76 -28.11
CA SER A 23 5.64 -0.09 -27.84
C SER A 23 5.99 -1.36 -27.05
N VAL A 24 7.11 -2.01 -27.36
CA VAL A 24 7.59 -3.21 -26.64
C VAL A 24 7.95 -2.87 -25.20
N LEU A 25 8.56 -1.70 -24.95
CA LEU A 25 8.88 -1.24 -23.60
C LEU A 25 7.62 -0.97 -22.77
N PHE A 26 6.55 -0.45 -23.36
CA PHE A 26 5.26 -0.26 -22.66
C PHE A 26 4.57 -1.59 -22.34
N LEU A 27 4.66 -2.58 -23.23
CA LEU A 27 4.13 -3.94 -23.00
C LEU A 27 4.83 -4.69 -21.85
N TRP A 28 6.06 -4.30 -21.50
CA TRP A 28 6.84 -4.88 -20.41
C TRP A 28 6.62 -4.23 -19.05
N THR A 29 5.75 -3.22 -18.95
CA THR A 29 5.44 -2.65 -17.63
C THR A 29 4.68 -3.70 -16.80
N PRO A 30 5.27 -4.22 -15.70
CA PRO A 30 4.52 -5.10 -14.83
C PRO A 30 3.36 -4.29 -14.27
N TYR A 31 2.15 -4.81 -14.42
CA TYR A 31 0.97 -4.25 -13.78
C TYR A 31 1.14 -4.38 -12.27
N ILE A 32 1.63 -3.32 -11.62
CA ILE A 32 1.73 -3.27 -10.16
C ILE A 32 0.32 -3.05 -9.62
N HIS A 33 -0.40 -4.15 -9.41
CA HIS A 33 -1.64 -4.11 -8.66
C HIS A 33 -1.30 -3.93 -7.19
N SER A 34 -1.35 -2.68 -6.71
CA SER A 34 -1.24 -2.39 -5.28
C SER A 34 -2.47 -2.99 -4.59
N GLN A 35 -2.29 -4.12 -3.92
CA GLN A 35 -3.35 -4.73 -3.14
C GLN A 35 -3.57 -3.92 -1.87
N GLN A 36 -4.64 -3.13 -1.86
CA GLN A 36 -5.07 -2.43 -0.66
C GLN A 36 -5.52 -3.44 0.38
N GLN A 37 -4.90 -3.39 1.56
CA GLN A 37 -5.33 -4.22 2.68
C GLN A 37 -6.75 -3.78 3.10
N PRO A 38 -7.63 -4.73 3.48
CA PRO A 38 -9.01 -4.42 3.84
C PRO A 38 -9.02 -3.59 5.12
N LEU A 39 -9.71 -2.44 5.07
CA LEU A 39 -9.82 -1.51 6.20
C LEU A 39 -11.28 -1.47 6.67
N VAL A 40 -11.47 -1.52 7.99
CA VAL A 40 -12.80 -1.41 8.63
C VAL A 40 -12.72 -0.41 9.76
N THR A 41 -13.70 0.49 9.82
CA THR A 41 -13.86 1.45 10.93
C THR A 41 -14.85 0.92 11.94
N LEU A 42 -14.44 0.79 13.20
CA LEU A 42 -15.28 0.38 14.32
C LEU A 42 -16.12 1.55 14.87
N SER A 43 -17.14 1.24 15.66
CA SER A 43 -17.99 2.24 16.33
C SER A 43 -17.25 3.18 17.28
N ASN A 44 -16.13 2.72 17.85
CA ASN A 44 -15.26 3.56 18.69
C ASN A 44 -14.32 4.47 17.87
N GLY A 45 -14.35 4.39 16.53
CA GLY A 45 -13.51 5.15 15.62
C GLY A 45 -12.19 4.46 15.22
N ALA A 46 -11.96 3.20 15.64
CA ALA A 46 -10.70 2.51 15.38
C ALA A 46 -10.69 1.98 13.96
N ILE A 47 -9.56 2.12 13.29
CA ILE A 47 -9.35 1.56 11.96
C ILE A 47 -8.62 0.23 12.14
N LEU A 48 -9.28 -0.85 11.72
CA LEU A 48 -8.71 -2.18 11.70
C LEU A 48 -8.19 -2.50 10.31
N GLN A 49 -7.02 -3.12 10.27
CA GLN A 49 -6.43 -3.68 9.06
C GLN A 49 -6.60 -5.20 9.09
N GLY A 50 -7.26 -5.74 8.07
CA GLY A 50 -7.50 -7.17 7.96
C GLY A 50 -6.35 -7.89 7.26
N LYS A 51 -6.18 -9.16 7.62
CA LYS A 51 -5.25 -10.07 6.96
C LYS A 51 -5.92 -10.69 5.74
N LEU A 52 -5.22 -10.69 4.61
CA LEU A 52 -5.69 -11.32 3.37
C LEU A 52 -5.23 -12.79 3.26
N THR A 53 -6.00 -13.59 2.53
CA THR A 53 -5.58 -14.90 1.99
C THR A 53 -4.69 -14.71 0.76
N GLU A 54 -4.07 -15.78 0.26
CA GLU A 54 -3.34 -15.79 -1.02
C GLU A 54 -4.22 -15.37 -2.22
N ASN A 55 -5.54 -15.60 -2.12
CA ASN A 55 -6.53 -15.21 -3.13
C ASN A 55 -7.14 -13.80 -2.90
N ASN A 56 -6.48 -12.94 -2.12
CA ASN A 56 -6.93 -11.59 -1.76
C ASN A 56 -8.29 -11.49 -1.07
N GLN A 57 -8.80 -12.59 -0.53
CA GLN A 57 -10.01 -12.55 0.29
C GLN A 57 -9.66 -12.16 1.72
N VAL A 58 -10.57 -11.45 2.39
CA VAL A 58 -10.41 -11.14 3.81
C VAL A 58 -10.41 -12.45 4.59
N LYS A 59 -9.29 -12.76 5.24
CA LYS A 59 -9.13 -13.95 6.06
C LYS A 59 -9.64 -13.72 7.48
N ALA A 60 -9.13 -12.66 8.12
CA ALA A 60 -9.41 -12.37 9.53
C ALA A 60 -8.97 -10.95 9.90
N PHE A 61 -9.57 -10.42 10.97
CA PHE A 61 -9.06 -9.28 11.73
C PHE A 61 -8.57 -9.81 13.09
N LEU A 62 -7.28 -9.62 13.40
CA LEU A 62 -6.64 -10.24 14.57
C LEU A 62 -6.20 -9.17 15.57
N GLY A 63 -6.20 -9.52 16.88
CA GLY A 63 -5.68 -8.64 17.93
C GLY A 63 -6.54 -7.41 18.22
N ILE A 64 -7.84 -7.44 17.93
CA ILE A 64 -8.76 -6.33 18.20
C ILE A 64 -8.86 -6.11 19.71
N ARG A 65 -8.45 -4.93 20.18
CA ARG A 65 -8.58 -4.56 21.60
C ARG A 65 -10.04 -4.27 21.93
N TYR A 66 -10.56 -4.99 22.92
CA TYR A 66 -11.91 -4.79 23.46
C TYR A 66 -11.91 -4.09 24.83
N ALA A 67 -10.78 -4.15 25.54
CA ALA A 67 -10.60 -3.51 26.84
C ALA A 67 -9.24 -2.79 26.93
N SER A 68 -9.15 -1.87 27.87
CA SER A 68 -7.91 -1.20 28.26
C SER A 68 -6.91 -2.16 28.90
N ASP A 69 -5.64 -1.76 28.97
CA ASP A 69 -4.59 -2.60 29.56
C ASP A 69 -4.87 -2.92 31.03
N THR A 70 -4.66 -4.18 31.39
CA THR A 70 -4.96 -4.75 32.72
C THR A 70 -3.73 -4.82 33.62
N SER A 71 -2.65 -4.13 33.25
CA SER A 71 -1.41 -4.09 34.02
C SER A 71 -1.45 -3.04 35.15
N GLY A 72 -0.47 -3.10 36.05
CA GLY A 72 -0.27 -2.11 37.12
C GLY A 72 -1.49 -1.94 38.03
N ALA A 73 -1.95 -0.70 38.17
CA ALA A 73 -3.09 -0.33 39.02
C ALA A 73 -4.43 -0.94 38.54
N ASN A 74 -4.53 -1.32 37.26
CA ASN A 74 -5.74 -1.92 36.70
C ASN A 74 -5.81 -3.44 36.95
N ARG A 75 -4.77 -4.04 37.55
CA ARG A 75 -4.76 -5.46 37.86
C ARG A 75 -5.85 -5.74 38.90
N TRP A 76 -6.61 -6.82 38.67
CA TRP A 76 -7.74 -7.24 39.52
C TRP A 76 -8.94 -6.28 39.54
N GLN A 77 -8.93 -5.24 38.71
CA GLN A 77 -10.08 -4.36 38.53
C GLN A 77 -10.97 -4.87 37.38
N LEU A 78 -12.21 -4.39 37.36
CA LEU A 78 -13.11 -4.65 36.23
C LEU A 78 -12.51 -4.09 34.93
N PRO A 79 -12.59 -4.84 33.82
CA PRO A 79 -12.09 -4.38 32.52
C PRO A 79 -12.74 -3.05 32.12
N GLN A 80 -11.90 -2.05 31.83
CA GLN A 80 -12.36 -0.77 31.32
C GLN A 80 -12.50 -0.83 29.80
N PRO A 81 -13.51 -0.19 29.19
CA PRO A 81 -13.64 -0.14 27.73
C PRO A 81 -12.37 0.36 27.04
N TYR A 82 -12.06 -0.19 25.86
CA TYR A 82 -10.95 0.31 25.06
C TYR A 82 -11.31 1.65 24.42
N HIS A 83 -10.59 2.70 24.83
CA HIS A 83 -10.69 4.02 24.22
C HIS A 83 -9.48 4.26 23.31
N ILE A 84 -9.74 4.73 22.09
CA ILE A 84 -8.69 5.17 21.20
C ILE A 84 -8.13 6.47 21.76
N GLN A 85 -6.96 6.38 22.35
CA GLN A 85 -6.16 7.57 22.54
C GLN A 85 -5.74 8.01 21.13
N ARG A 86 -6.28 9.13 20.64
CA ARG A 86 -5.70 9.81 19.48
C ARG A 86 -4.32 10.28 19.91
N ILE A 87 -3.34 9.39 19.81
CA ILE A 87 -1.94 9.75 19.94
C ILE A 87 -1.67 10.65 18.74
N LEU A 88 -1.64 11.97 18.97
CA LEU A 88 -0.91 12.87 18.09
C LEU A 88 0.49 12.28 17.98
N LEU A 89 0.84 11.79 16.80
CA LEU A 89 2.12 11.17 16.45
C LEU A 89 3.30 11.98 17.03
N HIS A 90 3.75 11.62 18.23
CA HIS A 90 5.11 11.85 18.67
C HIS A 90 5.82 10.52 18.50
N SER A 91 6.42 10.37 17.32
CA SER A 91 7.47 9.42 17.07
C SER A 91 8.58 9.62 18.11
N ALA A 92 8.58 8.82 19.16
CA ALA A 92 9.70 8.74 20.09
C ALA A 92 10.17 7.29 20.16
N ARG A 93 11.01 6.95 19.18
CA ARG A 93 12.32 6.34 19.43
C ARG A 93 12.31 5.09 20.33
N CYS A 94 11.83 3.96 19.80
CA CYS A 94 12.29 2.63 20.23
C CYS A 94 13.29 2.11 19.22
N SER A 95 14.54 2.59 19.30
CA SER A 95 15.67 2.02 18.55
C SER A 95 16.98 2.19 19.31
N GLU A 96 17.02 1.85 20.59
CA GLU A 96 18.27 1.72 21.34
C GLU A 96 18.10 0.61 22.39
N PHE A 97 18.21 -0.65 21.96
CA PHE A 97 18.61 -1.79 22.79
C PHE A 97 18.95 -2.96 21.85
N TRP A 98 20.09 -2.87 21.18
CA TRP A 98 20.95 -3.98 20.75
C TRP A 98 22.39 -3.49 20.76
#